data_AF-A0A7Y7IFL4-F1
#
_entry.id   AF-A0A7Y7IFL4-F1
#
_cell.length_a   1.000
_cell.length_b   1.000
_cell.length_c   1.000
_cell.angle_alpha   90.00
_cell.angle_beta   90.00
_cell.angle_gamma   90.00
#
_symmetry.space_group_name_H-M   'P 1'
#
loop_
_entity.id
_entity.type
_entity.pdbx_description
1 polymer ?
#
loop_
_entity_poly.entity_id
_entity_poly.type
_entity_poly.pdbx_seq_one_letter_code
_entity_poly.pdbx_strand_id
1 'polypeptide(L)'
;MADTDGGLELRMNDGAAALLAPPWPDDGRPGRGAGLLERLESLASQERSLGLVLVRRGGYAVGVAVGGRLLAHKNGTKHVQSRSAAGGQSQHRFARRRGNQADALVVRAAREAARIFTGHGFEYLATGGDRALVEAVLAESVLRPWAARPRLAPLAVVDPNLAVLSRAAADFCAVRIQVTDAA
;
A
#
# COMPACT_ATOMS: atom_id res chain seq x y z
N MET A 1 -21.70 -17.92 -12.38
CA MET A 1 -20.63 -16.92 -12.35
C MET A 1 -21.10 -15.75 -13.19
N ALA A 2 -20.87 -14.52 -12.73
CA ALA A 2 -21.27 -13.32 -13.47
C ALA A 2 -20.12 -12.32 -13.50
N ASP A 3 -19.99 -11.59 -14.61
CA ASP A 3 -19.10 -10.44 -14.71
C ASP A 3 -19.80 -9.22 -14.10
N THR A 4 -19.07 -8.47 -13.27
CA THR A 4 -19.56 -7.25 -12.62
C THR A 4 -18.51 -6.16 -12.74
N ASP A 5 -18.90 -4.90 -12.59
CA ASP A 5 -17.96 -3.77 -12.60
C ASP A 5 -16.83 -3.90 -11.56
N GLY A 6 -17.05 -4.68 -10.50
CA GLY A 6 -16.08 -4.95 -9.43
C GLY A 6 -15.24 -6.22 -9.61
N GLY A 7 -15.54 -7.05 -10.62
CA GLY A 7 -14.87 -8.32 -10.87
C GLY A 7 -15.83 -9.50 -11.09
N LEU A 8 -15.35 -10.71 -10.82
CA LEU A 8 -16.06 -11.95 -11.10
C LEU A 8 -16.82 -12.46 -9.86
N GLU A 9 -18.15 -12.50 -9.93
CA GLU A 9 -18.99 -13.04 -8.86
C GLU A 9 -19.20 -14.55 -9.03
N LEU A 10 -18.89 -15.31 -7.99
CA LEU A 10 -19.22 -16.72 -7.81
C LEU A 10 -20.37 -16.84 -6.81
N ARG A 11 -21.35 -17.69 -7.12
CA ARG A 11 -22.45 -18.04 -6.21
C ARG A 11 -22.35 -19.50 -5.85
N MET A 12 -22.40 -19.77 -4.55
CA MET A 12 -22.37 -21.11 -3.98
C MET A 12 -23.79 -21.64 -3.78
N ASN A 13 -23.93 -22.95 -3.64
CA ASN A 13 -25.24 -23.59 -3.51
C ASN A 13 -25.95 -23.29 -2.18
N ASP A 14 -25.19 -22.94 -1.15
CA ASP A 14 -25.69 -22.55 0.18
C ASP A 14 -26.15 -21.08 0.24
N GLY A 15 -26.06 -20.35 -0.87
CA GLY A 15 -26.42 -18.93 -0.94
C GLY A 15 -25.26 -17.97 -0.65
N ALA A 16 -24.08 -18.47 -0.27
CA ALA A 16 -22.90 -17.64 -0.13
C ALA A 16 -22.42 -17.12 -1.50
N ALA A 17 -21.76 -15.96 -1.48
CA ALA A 17 -21.19 -15.35 -2.67
C ALA A 17 -19.70 -15.01 -2.46
N ALA A 18 -18.92 -15.10 -3.53
CA ALA A 18 -17.54 -14.64 -3.55
C ALA A 18 -17.31 -13.69 -4.73
N LEU A 19 -16.84 -12.49 -4.46
CA LEU A 19 -16.41 -11.53 -5.48
C LEU A 19 -14.89 -11.60 -5.63
N LEU A 20 -14.42 -11.95 -6.82
CA LEU A 20 -13.01 -12.00 -7.17
C LEU A 20 -12.64 -10.75 -7.98
N ALA A 21 -11.83 -9.87 -7.40
CA ALA A 21 -11.37 -8.64 -8.03
C ALA A 21 -9.88 -8.77 -8.44
N PRO A 22 -9.50 -8.36 -9.66
CA PRO A 22 -8.10 -8.32 -10.05
C PRO A 22 -7.32 -7.31 -9.18
N PRO A 23 -5.99 -7.46 -9.07
CA PRO A 23 -5.15 -6.54 -8.31
C PRO A 23 -5.15 -5.11 -8.88
N TRP A 24 -5.38 -4.95 -10.18
CA TRP A 24 -5.41 -3.68 -10.93
C TRP A 24 -6.48 -3.70 -12.03
N PRO A 25 -6.92 -2.52 -12.52
CA PRO A 25 -7.72 -2.42 -13.75
C PRO A 25 -6.97 -2.96 -14.98
N ASP A 26 -7.68 -3.17 -16.09
CA ASP A 26 -7.04 -3.63 -17.33
C ASP A 26 -6.02 -2.63 -17.89
N ASP A 27 -6.27 -1.33 -17.71
CA ASP A 27 -5.52 -0.20 -18.26
C ASP A 27 -5.09 -0.44 -19.73
N GLY A 28 -6.04 -0.87 -20.55
CA GLY A 28 -5.84 -1.13 -21.98
C GLY A 28 -5.13 -2.45 -22.29
N ARG A 29 -4.87 -3.29 -21.28
CA ARG A 29 -4.36 -4.65 -21.41
C ARG A 29 -5.35 -5.64 -20.78
N PRO A 30 -6.51 -5.87 -21.42
CA PRO A 30 -7.51 -6.79 -20.88
C PRO A 30 -6.95 -8.21 -20.78
N GLY A 31 -7.47 -8.96 -19.80
CA GLY A 31 -7.19 -10.37 -19.66
C GLY A 31 -7.69 -11.18 -20.86
N ARG A 32 -6.98 -12.25 -21.19
CA ARG A 32 -7.27 -13.13 -22.33
C ARG A 32 -7.85 -14.45 -21.85
N GLY A 33 -8.69 -15.08 -22.67
CA GLY A 33 -9.33 -16.36 -22.35
C GLY A 33 -10.77 -16.44 -22.87
N ALA A 34 -11.25 -17.66 -23.05
CA ALA A 34 -12.63 -17.92 -23.48
C ALA A 34 -13.61 -17.67 -22.32
N GLY A 35 -13.24 -18.07 -21.10
CA GLY A 35 -14.02 -17.92 -19.88
C GLY A 35 -13.69 -16.66 -19.08
N LEU A 36 -14.60 -16.30 -18.16
CA LEU A 36 -14.41 -15.18 -17.23
C LEU A 36 -13.24 -15.40 -16.27
N LEU A 37 -13.08 -16.63 -15.75
CA LEU A 37 -12.00 -16.97 -14.84
C LEU A 37 -10.63 -16.90 -15.52
N GLU A 38 -10.52 -17.42 -16.74
CA GLU A 38 -9.30 -17.37 -17.55
C GLU A 38 -8.88 -15.93 -17.84
N ARG A 39 -9.85 -15.05 -18.18
CA ARG A 39 -9.59 -13.61 -18.36
C ARG A 39 -9.10 -12.97 -17.07
N LEU A 40 -9.72 -13.26 -15.92
CA LEU A 40 -9.29 -12.76 -14.63
C LEU A 40 -7.86 -13.20 -14.28
N GLU A 41 -7.56 -14.49 -14.43
CA GLU A 41 -6.23 -15.06 -14.19
C GLU A 41 -5.19 -14.43 -15.11
N SER A 42 -5.50 -14.31 -16.41
CA SER A 42 -4.63 -13.69 -17.40
C SER A 42 -4.33 -12.23 -17.07
N LEU A 43 -5.32 -11.46 -16.59
CA LEU A 43 -5.14 -10.08 -16.17
C LEU A 43 -4.30 -9.96 -14.89
N ALA A 44 -4.59 -10.79 -13.88
CA ALA A 44 -3.88 -10.79 -12.60
C ALA A 44 -2.43 -11.25 -12.72
N SER A 45 -2.12 -12.07 -13.73
CA SER A 45 -0.77 -12.58 -14.00
C SER A 45 0.11 -11.61 -14.79
N GLN A 46 -0.42 -10.48 -15.25
CA GLN A 46 0.37 -9.47 -15.96
C GLN A 46 1.37 -8.82 -14.99
N GLU A 47 2.66 -8.87 -15.30
CA GLU A 47 3.64 -8.16 -14.47
C GLU A 47 3.40 -6.65 -14.54
N ARG A 48 3.11 -6.06 -13.37
CA ARG A 48 2.95 -4.62 -13.17
C ARG A 48 3.96 -4.09 -12.17
N SER A 49 4.25 -2.80 -12.31
CA SER A 49 5.22 -2.08 -11.49
C SER A 49 4.52 -1.20 -10.45
N LEU A 50 4.98 -1.28 -9.19
CA LEU A 50 4.36 -0.64 -8.03
C LEU A 50 5.35 0.25 -7.28
N GLY A 51 4.95 1.47 -6.94
CA GLY A 51 5.59 2.32 -5.94
C GLY A 51 4.91 2.13 -4.58
N LEU A 52 5.64 1.61 -3.60
CA LEU A 52 5.12 1.25 -2.28
C LEU A 52 5.41 2.33 -1.26
N VAL A 53 4.39 2.74 -0.49
CA VAL A 53 4.50 3.67 0.65
C VAL A 53 3.71 3.12 1.84
N LEU A 54 4.42 2.52 2.79
CA LEU A 54 3.85 1.98 4.03
C LEU A 54 4.31 2.82 5.22
N VAL A 55 3.36 3.40 5.96
CA VAL A 55 3.69 4.35 7.04
C VAL A 55 2.80 4.12 8.26
N ARG A 56 3.41 4.08 9.44
CA ARG A 56 2.71 4.10 10.73
C ARG A 56 3.49 4.94 11.73
N ARG A 57 2.90 5.25 12.89
CA ARG A 57 3.53 6.06 13.94
C ARG A 57 4.93 5.59 14.39
N GLY A 58 5.24 4.29 14.24
CA GLY A 58 6.53 3.69 14.63
C GLY A 58 7.62 3.75 13.54
N GLY A 59 7.27 3.96 12.27
CA GLY A 59 8.21 3.85 11.17
C GLY A 59 7.58 3.92 9.78
N TYR A 60 8.41 3.71 8.77
CA TYR A 60 8.02 3.65 7.38
C TYR A 60 8.80 2.56 6.64
N ALA A 61 8.20 2.06 5.57
CA ALA A 61 8.85 1.25 4.56
C ALA A 61 8.37 1.71 3.19
N VAL A 62 9.31 1.99 2.31
CA VAL A 62 9.07 2.50 0.95
C VAL A 62 9.90 1.67 -0.03
N GLY A 63 9.41 1.51 -1.26
CA GLY A 63 10.13 0.73 -2.25
C GLY A 63 9.45 0.71 -3.61
N VAL A 64 10.10 0.08 -4.57
CA VAL A 64 9.51 -0.24 -5.87
C VAL A 64 9.54 -1.75 -6.06
N ALA A 65 8.46 -2.29 -6.59
CA ALA A 65 8.32 -3.72 -6.89
C ALA A 65 7.83 -3.95 -8.32
N VAL A 66 8.17 -5.11 -8.87
CA VAL A 66 7.61 -5.65 -10.12
C VAL A 66 7.24 -7.09 -9.88
N GLY A 67 6.04 -7.51 -10.31
CA GLY A 67 5.59 -8.91 -10.17
C GLY A 67 5.63 -9.41 -8.72
N GLY A 68 5.31 -8.55 -7.76
CA GLY A 68 5.33 -8.87 -6.33
C GLY A 68 6.71 -8.94 -5.67
N ARG A 69 7.78 -8.57 -6.38
CA ARG A 69 9.17 -8.62 -5.86
C ARG A 69 9.78 -7.23 -5.78
N LEU A 70 10.42 -6.91 -4.65
CA LEU A 70 11.09 -5.62 -4.46
C LEU A 70 12.35 -5.50 -5.33
N LEU A 71 12.45 -4.39 -6.05
CA LEU A 71 13.64 -3.99 -6.81
C LEU A 71 14.57 -3.09 -5.98
N ALA A 72 13.98 -2.14 -5.25
CA ALA A 72 14.67 -1.22 -4.38
C ALA A 72 13.76 -0.86 -3.21
N HIS A 73 14.33 -0.71 -2.02
CA HIS A 73 13.55 -0.40 -0.83
C HIS A 73 14.37 0.35 0.21
N LYS A 74 13.66 0.99 1.12
CA LYS A 74 14.20 1.54 2.36
C LYS A 74 13.13 1.44 3.42
N ASN A 75 13.50 0.98 4.60
CA ASN A 75 12.71 1.13 5.80
C ASN A 75 13.46 1.99 6.83
N GLY A 76 12.71 2.52 7.78
CA GLY A 76 13.25 3.29 8.88
C GLY A 76 12.25 3.38 10.00
N THR A 77 12.76 3.40 11.23
CA THR A 77 11.95 3.61 12.42
C THR A 77 12.07 5.04 12.90
N LYS A 78 11.09 5.45 13.69
CA LYS A 78 11.16 6.69 14.45
C LYS A 78 12.27 6.54 15.51
N HIS A 79 13.38 7.26 15.36
CA HIS A 79 14.45 7.27 16.35
C HIS A 79 13.96 7.98 17.62
N VAL A 80 13.61 7.23 18.66
CA VAL A 80 13.26 7.78 19.98
C VAL A 80 14.54 7.80 20.80
N GLN A 81 15.21 8.95 20.86
CA GLN A 81 16.28 9.15 21.84
C GLN A 81 15.65 9.07 23.24
N SER A 82 16.00 8.03 24.00
CA SER A 82 15.56 7.83 25.38
C SER A 82 16.49 8.56 26.36
N ARG A 83 15.97 9.59 27.05
CA ARG A 83 16.30 10.07 28.42
C ARG A 83 15.66 11.45 28.66
N SER A 84 15.12 11.85 29.81
CA SER A 84 15.23 11.35 31.20
C SER A 84 13.91 11.58 31.97
N ALA A 85 13.78 10.86 33.08
CA ALA A 85 12.74 10.98 34.10
C ALA A 85 12.68 12.38 34.74
N ALA A 86 11.45 12.87 35.00
CA ALA A 86 10.97 13.68 36.14
C ALA A 86 9.77 14.58 35.76
N GLY A 87 8.66 14.43 36.50
CA GLY A 87 7.80 15.54 36.95
C GLY A 87 6.79 16.19 35.99
N GLY A 88 5.50 15.86 36.18
CA GLY A 88 4.35 16.79 36.37
C GLY A 88 3.92 17.82 35.30
N GLN A 89 4.83 18.44 34.55
CA GLN A 89 4.52 19.54 33.60
C GLN A 89 4.52 19.09 32.13
N SER A 90 4.30 17.79 31.94
CA SER A 90 4.64 17.01 30.75
C SER A 90 3.52 16.97 29.71
N GLN A 91 2.25 16.84 30.07
CA GLN A 91 1.20 16.48 29.08
C GLN A 91 1.06 17.47 27.90
N HIS A 92 1.14 18.79 28.14
CA HIS A 92 1.06 19.80 27.06
C HIS A 92 2.31 19.81 26.15
N ARG A 93 3.50 19.53 26.71
CA ARG A 93 4.75 19.41 25.95
C ARG A 93 4.84 18.10 25.16
N PHE A 94 4.19 17.04 25.65
CA PHE A 94 4.11 15.74 24.97
C PHE A 94 3.18 15.76 23.75
N ALA A 95 2.10 16.55 23.75
CA ALA A 95 1.25 16.73 22.57
C ALA A 95 2.00 17.43 21.41
N ARG A 96 2.67 18.56 21.70
CA ARG A 96 3.50 19.28 20.72
C ARG A 96 4.66 18.44 20.18
N ARG A 97 5.37 17.72 21.05
CA ARG A 97 6.47 16.83 20.63
C ARG A 97 5.99 15.65 19.77
N ARG A 98 4.75 15.17 19.94
CA ARG A 98 4.18 14.10 19.10
C ARG A 98 3.85 14.60 17.69
N GLY A 99 3.38 15.84 17.55
CA GLY A 99 3.19 16.52 16.25
C GLY A 99 4.51 16.62 15.49
N ASN A 100 5.51 17.31 16.04
CA ASN A 100 6.81 17.51 15.39
C ASN A 100 7.53 16.19 14.99
N GLN A 101 7.31 15.11 15.75
CA GLN A 101 7.88 13.81 15.43
C GLN A 101 7.12 13.06 14.33
N ALA A 102 5.81 13.24 14.23
CA ALA A 102 5.06 12.74 13.08
C ALA A 102 5.49 13.47 11.81
N ASP A 103 5.71 14.79 11.90
CA ASP A 103 6.19 15.62 10.78
C ASP A 103 7.57 15.17 10.31
N ALA A 104 8.51 14.91 11.24
CA ALA A 104 9.84 14.41 10.88
C ALA A 104 9.81 13.02 10.20
N LEU A 105 8.92 12.13 10.65
CA LEU A 105 8.72 10.82 10.03
C LEU A 105 8.17 10.97 8.61
N VAL A 106 7.18 11.83 8.43
CA VAL A 106 6.54 12.13 7.14
C VAL A 106 7.57 12.65 6.14
N VAL A 107 8.31 13.70 6.50
CA VAL A 107 9.35 14.30 5.64
C VAL A 107 10.42 13.27 5.28
N ARG A 108 10.84 12.43 6.24
CA ARG A 108 11.85 11.40 5.99
C ARG A 108 11.34 10.31 5.05
N ALA A 109 10.13 9.80 5.28
CA ALA A 109 9.52 8.80 4.42
C ALA A 109 9.35 9.32 2.99
N ALA A 110 8.89 10.56 2.82
CA ALA A 110 8.73 11.19 1.51
C ALA A 110 10.05 11.35 0.77
N ARG A 111 11.12 11.78 1.45
CA ARG A 111 12.46 11.90 0.86
C ARG A 111 13.03 10.55 0.41
N GLU A 112 12.88 9.52 1.22
CA GLU A 112 13.38 8.18 0.88
C GLU A 112 12.56 7.55 -0.25
N ALA A 113 11.24 7.76 -0.26
CA ALA A 113 10.39 7.36 -1.37
C ALA A 113 10.82 8.06 -2.66
N ALA A 114 10.97 9.39 -2.65
CA ALA A 114 11.41 10.15 -3.81
C ALA A 114 12.79 9.68 -4.32
N ARG A 115 13.73 9.42 -3.40
CA ARG A 115 15.07 8.91 -3.76
C ARG A 115 15.00 7.57 -4.49
N ILE A 116 14.13 6.66 -4.04
CA ILE A 116 13.93 5.36 -4.70
C ILE A 116 13.20 5.54 -6.02
N PHE A 117 12.12 6.32 -6.03
CA PHE A 117 11.24 6.50 -7.19
C PHE A 117 11.92 7.19 -8.37
N THR A 118 12.88 8.08 -8.13
CA THR A 118 13.67 8.71 -9.21
C THR A 118 14.44 7.69 -10.06
N GLY A 119 14.87 6.57 -9.46
CA GLY A 119 15.62 5.52 -10.17
C GLY A 119 14.75 4.48 -10.88
N HIS A 120 13.42 4.51 -10.68
CA HIS A 120 12.53 3.44 -11.12
C HIS A 120 11.16 3.97 -11.55
N GLY A 121 10.75 3.66 -12.78
CA GLY A 121 9.37 3.88 -13.21
C GLY A 121 8.41 2.87 -12.57
N PHE A 122 7.19 3.31 -12.24
CA PHE A 122 6.11 2.42 -11.83
C PHE A 122 4.75 2.93 -12.28
N GLU A 123 3.79 2.02 -12.39
CA GLU A 123 2.43 2.28 -12.88
C GLU A 123 1.51 2.75 -11.76
N TYR A 124 1.56 2.07 -10.60
CA TYR A 124 0.61 2.30 -9.51
C TYR A 124 1.28 2.69 -8.19
N LEU A 125 0.58 3.52 -7.41
CA LEU A 125 0.90 3.74 -6.01
C LEU A 125 0.19 2.71 -5.12
N ALA A 126 0.97 1.96 -4.37
CA ALA A 126 0.53 0.94 -3.44
C ALA A 126 0.79 1.44 -2.01
N THR A 127 -0.28 1.76 -1.27
CA THR A 127 -0.16 2.45 0.04
C THR A 127 -0.67 1.60 1.19
N GLY A 128 -0.13 1.78 2.39
CA GLY A 128 -0.63 1.04 3.56
C GLY A 128 -0.23 1.62 4.91
N GLY A 129 -0.95 1.20 5.94
CA GLY A 129 -0.72 1.64 7.33
C GLY A 129 -1.72 2.72 7.79
N ASP A 130 -1.21 3.80 8.35
CA ASP A 130 -2.02 4.91 8.86
C ASP A 130 -2.39 5.87 7.73
N ARG A 131 -3.69 5.97 7.43
CA ARG A 131 -4.20 6.77 6.32
C ARG A 131 -3.76 8.23 6.40
N ALA A 132 -3.83 8.86 7.58
CA ALA A 132 -3.48 10.27 7.72
C ALA A 132 -1.99 10.51 7.49
N LEU A 133 -1.13 9.60 7.97
CA LEU A 133 0.31 9.68 7.71
C LEU A 133 0.66 9.42 6.25
N VAL A 134 -0.02 8.48 5.59
CA VAL A 134 0.15 8.22 4.15
C VAL A 134 -0.20 9.47 3.34
N GLU A 135 -1.35 10.10 3.58
CA GLU A 135 -1.73 11.33 2.87
C GLU A 135 -0.73 12.46 3.13
N ALA A 136 -0.26 12.62 4.37
CA ALA A 136 0.77 13.61 4.69
C ALA A 136 2.07 13.37 3.93
N VAL A 137 2.52 12.11 3.80
CA VAL A 137 3.70 11.74 3.00
C VAL A 137 3.49 12.07 1.53
N LEU A 138 2.36 11.68 0.94
CA LEU A 138 2.08 11.93 -0.47
C LEU A 138 1.88 13.42 -0.80
N ALA A 139 1.49 14.24 0.19
CA ALA A 139 1.34 15.69 0.03
C ALA A 139 2.68 16.44 0.01
N GLU A 140 3.79 15.81 0.41
CA GLU A 140 5.12 16.43 0.39
C GLU A 140 5.54 16.80 -1.04
N SER A 141 6.13 17.98 -1.18
CA SER A 141 6.48 18.56 -2.49
C SER A 141 7.40 17.67 -3.32
N VAL A 142 8.29 16.93 -2.64
CA VAL A 142 9.24 15.99 -3.27
C VAL A 142 8.55 14.79 -3.93
N LEU A 143 7.31 14.45 -3.55
CA LEU A 143 6.56 13.34 -4.14
C LEU A 143 5.55 13.75 -5.20
N ARG A 144 5.39 15.05 -5.47
CA ARG A 144 4.49 15.57 -6.52
C ARG A 144 4.58 14.84 -7.88
N PRO A 145 5.76 14.44 -8.39
CA PRO A 145 5.85 13.73 -9.67
C PRO A 145 5.13 12.37 -9.70
N TRP A 146 4.92 11.74 -8.54
CA TRP A 146 4.30 10.42 -8.42
C TRP A 146 2.95 10.44 -7.71
N ALA A 147 2.61 11.51 -6.98
CA ALA A 147 1.37 11.59 -6.19
C ALA A 147 0.08 11.44 -7.04
N ALA A 148 0.14 11.73 -8.34
CA ALA A 148 -0.98 11.59 -9.27
C ALA A 148 -1.10 10.19 -9.91
N ARG A 149 -0.19 9.24 -9.58
CA ARG A 149 -0.29 7.86 -10.08
C ARG A 149 -1.55 7.19 -9.55
N PRO A 150 -2.24 6.36 -10.34
CA PRO A 150 -3.40 5.61 -9.87
C PRO A 150 -3.06 4.82 -8.60
N ARG A 151 -3.94 4.89 -7.59
CA ARG A 151 -3.73 4.25 -6.29
C ARG A 151 -4.46 2.92 -6.21
N LEU A 152 -3.75 1.88 -5.79
CA LEU A 152 -4.38 0.61 -5.42
C LEU A 152 -5.05 0.72 -4.06
N ALA A 153 -5.99 -0.20 -3.79
CA ALA A 153 -6.67 -0.26 -2.51
C ALA A 153 -5.66 -0.46 -1.37
N PRO A 154 -5.70 0.36 -0.30
CA PRO A 154 -4.64 0.35 0.70
C PRO A 154 -4.64 -0.92 1.55
N LEU A 155 -3.45 -1.38 1.93
CA LEU A 155 -3.29 -2.52 2.83
C LEU A 155 -3.21 -2.08 4.30
N ALA A 156 -3.80 -2.89 5.17
CA ALA A 156 -3.58 -2.77 6.61
C ALA A 156 -2.15 -3.24 6.94
N VAL A 157 -1.34 -2.36 7.51
CA VAL A 157 0.06 -2.63 7.86
C VAL A 157 0.27 -2.31 9.31
N VAL A 158 0.73 -3.27 10.13
CA VAL A 158 0.98 -3.07 11.57
C VAL A 158 2.36 -2.48 11.82
N ASP A 159 3.41 -3.15 11.35
CA ASP A 159 4.80 -2.69 11.50
C ASP A 159 5.47 -2.55 10.12
N PRO A 160 5.72 -1.32 9.62
CA PRO A 160 6.27 -1.09 8.30
C PRO A 160 7.78 -1.37 8.28
N ASN A 161 8.13 -2.65 8.33
CA ASN A 161 9.50 -3.17 8.21
C ASN A 161 9.71 -3.84 6.84
N LEU A 162 10.92 -4.37 6.58
CA LEU A 162 11.26 -4.98 5.30
C LEU A 162 10.41 -6.23 5.01
N ALA A 163 10.22 -7.11 6.00
CA ALA A 163 9.44 -8.33 5.81
C ALA A 163 7.99 -7.99 5.41
N VAL A 164 7.39 -7.00 6.07
CA VAL A 164 6.04 -6.52 5.74
C VAL A 164 5.99 -5.84 4.38
N LEU A 165 7.02 -5.07 4.00
CA LEU A 165 7.09 -4.47 2.67
C LEU A 165 7.18 -5.52 1.56
N SER A 166 8.03 -6.54 1.73
CA SER A 166 8.14 -7.66 0.78
C SER A 166 6.83 -8.42 0.65
N ARG A 167 6.15 -8.67 1.79
CA ARG A 167 4.85 -9.33 1.79
C ARG A 167 3.77 -8.47 1.12
N ALA A 168 3.74 -7.18 1.42
CA ALA A 168 2.82 -6.23 0.80
C ALA A 168 3.00 -6.19 -0.72
N ALA A 169 4.24 -6.20 -1.23
CA ALA A 169 4.50 -6.25 -2.66
C ALA A 169 3.78 -7.44 -3.33
N ALA A 170 3.86 -8.63 -2.73
CA ALA A 170 3.14 -9.81 -3.21
C ALA A 170 1.62 -9.68 -3.03
N ASP A 171 1.15 -9.21 -1.88
CA ASP A 171 -0.29 -9.07 -1.59
C ASP A 171 -0.98 -8.07 -2.52
N PHE A 172 -0.30 -7.00 -2.94
CA PHE A 172 -0.83 -6.04 -3.93
C PHE A 172 -0.98 -6.65 -5.33
N CYS A 173 -0.27 -7.73 -5.65
CA CYS A 173 -0.42 -8.47 -6.90
C CYS A 173 -1.44 -9.60 -6.80
N ALA A 174 -2.06 -9.82 -5.64
CA ALA A 174 -3.01 -10.91 -5.46
C ALA A 174 -4.42 -10.55 -5.93
N VAL A 175 -5.14 -11.53 -6.44
CA VAL A 175 -6.60 -11.44 -6.61
C VAL A 175 -7.24 -11.28 -5.23
N ARG A 176 -8.09 -10.26 -5.10
CA ARG A 176 -8.83 -10.02 -3.85
C ARG A 176 -10.13 -10.80 -3.90
N ILE A 177 -10.38 -11.58 -2.85
CA ILE A 177 -11.60 -12.37 -2.70
C ILE A 177 -12.38 -11.80 -1.52
N GLN A 178 -13.57 -11.27 -1.80
CA GLN A 178 -14.53 -10.89 -0.77
C GLN A 178 -15.61 -11.96 -0.70
N VAL A 179 -15.74 -12.60 0.47
CA VAL A 179 -16.78 -13.60 0.73
C VAL A 179 -17.91 -12.94 1.51
N THR A 180 -19.14 -13.23 1.10
CA THR A 180 -20.37 -12.80 1.75
C THR A 180 -21.18 -14.05 2.06
N ASP A 181 -21.55 -14.24 3.34
CA ASP A 181 -22.40 -15.35 3.75
C ASP A 181 -23.81 -15.24 3.17
N ALA A 182 -24.53 -16.37 3.18
CA ALA A 182 -25.95 -16.39 2.86
C ALA A 182 -26.73 -15.47 3.81
N ALA A 183 -27.68 -14.72 3.25
CA ALA A 183 -28.57 -13.83 4.01
C ALA A 183 -29.51 -14.61 4.93
#